data_AF-A0A512HUX1-F1
#
_entry.id   AF-A0A512HUX1-F1
#
_cell.length_a   1.000
_cell.length_b   1.000
_cell.length_c   1.000
_cell.angle_alpha   90.00
_cell.angle_beta   90.00
_cell.angle_gamma   90.00
#
_symmetry.space_group_name_H-M   'P 1'
#
loop_
_entity.id
_entity.type
_entity.pdbx_description
1 polymer ?
#
loop_
_entity_poly.entity_id
_entity_poly.type
_entity_poly.pdbx_seq_one_letter_code
_entity_poly.pdbx_strand_id
1 'polypeptide(L)'
;MRDCLVALPGGGVLVRAAGAIDIHVHFLSRSQLVEALSSGITTVGGGGTGPSEGSKATTVTPGAWHLRTIHRALDSLPLNVLLMGKGNTVSAPALAEQALAGAGSYKVHEDWGSTPAAIDAALRAADEHGLQVALHSDSLNEAGYLESTVGAIAGRSIHAFHAEGAGGGHAPDILSIASLPHVIPGSTNPTLPHTVNTVAEHLDMLMVCHHLNPRVPEDLAFAESRIRATTIAAEDLLHDLGALSITSSDAQAMGRIGEVVTRTWQVAHVMKDRYGSLGGRADNVRAKRYVAKYTINPAVAHGLDDEIGSVEPGKLADLVLWDPRFFGFRPEVVLKAGALVWGSLGDPNASIPTPQPQLMRPALVDTANGADHAVTFVAPSAIDAGLAAELGLQRRLVGLKPTRDVGKAQMVHNDAVPDITVDPESFSIHVDGELVEPKPAESLPLTQLYSLF
;
A
#
# COMPACT_ATOMS: atom_id res chain seq x y z
N MET A 1 -16.18 -24.81 -26.46
CA MET A 1 -15.86 -24.56 -25.05
C MET A 1 -17.06 -23.95 -24.32
N ARG A 2 -18.16 -24.68 -24.13
CA ARG A 2 -19.33 -24.20 -23.36
C ARG A 2 -19.66 -25.08 -22.13
N ASP A 3 -18.89 -26.14 -21.88
CA ASP A 3 -19.20 -27.14 -20.84
C ASP A 3 -18.22 -27.14 -19.64
N CYS A 4 -17.41 -26.09 -19.47
CA CYS A 4 -16.40 -25.99 -18.40
C CYS A 4 -16.72 -24.86 -17.40
N LEU A 5 -17.97 -24.77 -16.94
CA LEU A 5 -18.38 -23.76 -15.96
C LEU A 5 -18.19 -24.29 -14.53
N VAL A 6 -17.34 -23.63 -13.72
CA VAL A 6 -17.31 -23.83 -12.27
C VAL A 6 -18.33 -22.88 -11.64
N ALA A 7 -19.31 -23.42 -10.92
CA ALA A 7 -20.22 -22.62 -10.12
C ALA A 7 -19.50 -22.16 -8.85
N LEU A 8 -19.37 -20.84 -8.69
CA LEU A 8 -18.89 -20.25 -7.43
C LEU A 8 -20.00 -20.31 -6.37
N PRO A 9 -19.66 -20.30 -5.06
CA PRO A 9 -20.64 -20.06 -4.02
C PRO A 9 -21.50 -18.86 -4.40
N GLY A 10 -22.82 -19.04 -4.39
CA GLY A 10 -23.76 -18.04 -4.91
C GLY A 10 -25.20 -18.20 -4.39
N GLY A 11 -25.41 -19.10 -3.43
CA GLY A 11 -26.66 -19.15 -2.68
C GLY A 11 -26.65 -18.04 -1.63
N GLY A 12 -27.20 -16.87 -1.95
CA GLY A 12 -27.23 -15.69 -1.07
C GLY A 12 -26.63 -14.44 -1.72
N VAL A 13 -26.63 -13.31 -1.01
CA VAL A 13 -26.05 -12.03 -1.48
C VAL A 13 -24.56 -12.02 -1.12
N LEU A 14 -23.68 -12.56 -1.97
CA LEU A 14 -22.23 -12.38 -1.81
C LEU A 14 -21.78 -11.08 -2.49
N VAL A 15 -20.92 -10.32 -1.81
CA VAL A 15 -20.26 -9.14 -2.40
C VAL A 15 -19.05 -9.62 -3.20
N ARG A 16 -18.94 -9.16 -4.45
CA ARG A 16 -17.80 -9.44 -5.34
C ARG A 16 -16.98 -8.17 -5.47
N ALA A 17 -15.74 -8.21 -5.02
CA ALA A 17 -14.79 -7.11 -5.15
C ALA A 17 -13.57 -7.56 -5.95
N ALA A 18 -12.86 -6.60 -6.54
CA ALA A 18 -11.50 -6.85 -7.01
C ALA A 18 -10.62 -7.23 -5.81
N GLY A 19 -9.60 -8.04 -6.05
CA GLY A 19 -8.57 -8.28 -5.05
C GLY A 19 -7.83 -7.00 -4.68
N ALA A 20 -7.52 -6.86 -3.39
CA ALA A 20 -6.85 -5.68 -2.87
C ALA A 20 -5.38 -5.64 -3.33
N ILE A 21 -4.87 -4.43 -3.49
CA ILE A 21 -3.50 -4.12 -3.89
C ILE A 21 -2.85 -3.34 -2.76
N ASP A 22 -1.83 -3.94 -2.16
CA ASP A 22 -1.01 -3.29 -1.14
C ASP A 22 0.36 -2.99 -1.74
N ILE A 23 0.69 -1.71 -1.91
CA ILE A 23 1.92 -1.28 -2.60
C ILE A 23 3.01 -0.78 -1.64
N HIS A 24 2.82 -0.96 -0.33
CA HIS A 24 3.79 -0.61 0.70
C HIS A 24 4.15 -1.83 1.56
N VAL A 25 4.72 -2.87 0.95
CA VAL A 25 5.06 -4.12 1.64
C VAL A 25 6.57 -4.26 1.83
N HIS A 26 7.01 -4.45 3.07
CA HIS A 26 8.38 -4.85 3.37
C HIS A 26 8.50 -6.36 3.23
N PHE A 27 9.27 -6.86 2.25
CA PHE A 27 9.42 -8.30 2.00
C PHE A 27 10.37 -8.96 3.01
N LEU A 28 9.86 -9.22 4.23
CA LEU A 28 10.61 -9.84 5.33
C LEU A 28 10.48 -11.36 5.38
N SER A 29 9.30 -11.89 5.04
CA SER A 29 8.98 -13.32 5.11
C SER A 29 7.89 -13.69 4.12
N ARG A 30 7.74 -14.98 3.79
CA ARG A 30 6.57 -15.49 3.07
C ARG A 30 5.34 -15.60 3.97
N SER A 31 5.50 -15.65 5.29
CA SER A 31 4.37 -15.76 6.24
C SER A 31 3.42 -14.56 6.17
N GLN A 32 3.95 -13.34 6.02
CA GLN A 32 3.11 -12.15 5.82
C GLN A 32 2.30 -12.21 4.51
N LEU A 33 2.81 -12.87 3.47
CA LEU A 33 2.11 -13.01 2.19
C LEU A 33 0.92 -13.98 2.31
N VAL A 34 0.99 -14.94 3.23
CA VAL A 34 -0.15 -15.77 3.63
C VAL A 34 -1.22 -14.91 4.30
N GLU A 35 -0.84 -14.02 5.21
CA GLU A 35 -1.81 -13.10 5.86
C GLU A 35 -2.47 -12.18 4.82
N ALA A 36 -1.70 -11.65 3.87
CA ALA A 36 -2.21 -10.84 2.76
C ALA A 36 -3.29 -11.57 1.94
N LEU A 37 -3.01 -12.80 1.48
CA LEU A 37 -4.01 -13.61 0.78
C LEU A 37 -5.23 -13.86 1.65
N SER A 38 -5.03 -14.16 2.94
CA SER A 38 -6.13 -14.46 3.86
C SER A 38 -7.04 -13.26 4.16
N SER A 39 -6.59 -12.03 3.90
CA SER A 39 -7.37 -10.79 4.05
C SER A 39 -7.96 -10.26 2.73
N GLY A 40 -7.71 -10.95 1.61
CA GLY A 40 -8.23 -10.57 0.30
C GLY A 40 -7.28 -9.69 -0.53
N ILE A 41 -6.01 -9.57 -0.15
CA ILE A 41 -4.96 -8.94 -0.98
C ILE A 41 -4.48 -9.96 -2.01
N THR A 42 -4.51 -9.57 -3.29
CA THR A 42 -4.09 -10.41 -4.43
C THR A 42 -2.83 -9.89 -5.11
N THR A 43 -2.43 -8.65 -4.80
CA THR A 43 -1.22 -8.01 -5.31
C THR A 43 -0.46 -7.34 -4.17
N VAL A 44 0.84 -7.61 -4.11
CA VAL A 44 1.76 -6.97 -3.17
C VAL A 44 2.88 -6.26 -3.92
N GLY A 45 3.12 -4.99 -3.59
CA GLY A 45 4.23 -4.20 -4.10
C GLY A 45 5.06 -3.63 -2.96
N GLY A 46 6.36 -3.55 -3.16
CA GLY A 46 7.29 -3.06 -2.13
C GLY A 46 8.69 -3.62 -2.34
N GLY A 47 9.46 -3.79 -1.27
CA GLY A 47 10.84 -4.25 -1.40
C GLY A 47 11.37 -4.93 -0.14
N GLY A 48 12.40 -5.73 -0.29
CA GLY A 48 13.04 -6.45 0.81
C GLY A 48 13.85 -7.65 0.33
N THR A 49 14.65 -8.20 1.24
CA THR A 49 15.54 -9.34 1.02
C THR A 49 15.43 -10.39 2.12
N GLY A 50 14.34 -10.36 2.89
CA GLY A 50 14.21 -11.09 4.16
C GLY A 50 14.37 -10.16 5.37
N PRO A 51 14.58 -10.70 6.58
CA PRO A 51 14.59 -9.91 7.83
C PRO A 51 15.92 -9.19 8.07
N SER A 52 16.45 -8.49 7.05
CA SER A 52 17.62 -7.62 7.19
C SER A 52 17.21 -6.26 7.78
N GLU A 53 18.13 -5.54 8.43
CA GLU A 53 17.84 -4.18 8.93
C GLU A 53 17.35 -3.26 7.83
N GLY A 54 17.99 -3.30 6.65
CA GLY A 54 17.57 -2.50 5.51
C GLY A 54 16.14 -2.81 5.04
N SER A 55 15.71 -4.08 5.08
CA SER A 55 14.35 -4.48 4.71
C SER A 55 13.33 -4.23 5.82
N LYS A 56 13.73 -4.32 7.10
CA LYS A 56 12.88 -3.95 8.23
C LYS A 56 12.61 -2.44 8.27
N ALA A 57 13.53 -1.63 7.74
CA ALA A 57 13.39 -0.19 7.66
C ALA A 57 12.80 0.31 6.34
N THR A 58 13.11 -0.34 5.20
CA THR A 58 12.80 0.22 3.88
C THR A 58 12.23 -0.82 2.91
N THR A 59 11.22 -0.43 2.11
CA THR A 59 10.72 -1.22 0.97
C THR A 59 11.69 -1.23 -0.20
N VAL A 60 12.89 -1.78 0.01
CA VAL A 60 13.97 -1.79 -0.98
C VAL A 60 14.50 -3.20 -1.16
N THR A 61 14.52 -3.67 -2.41
CA THR A 61 15.30 -4.82 -2.87
C THR A 61 16.53 -4.29 -3.63
N PRO A 62 17.69 -4.12 -2.98
CA PRO A 62 18.77 -3.29 -3.50
C PRO A 62 19.62 -4.01 -4.56
N GLY A 63 19.73 -3.44 -5.76
CA GLY A 63 20.66 -3.94 -6.79
C GLY A 63 20.20 -5.20 -7.52
N ALA A 64 20.88 -5.53 -8.63
CA ALA A 64 20.44 -6.61 -9.52
C ALA A 64 20.41 -7.99 -8.87
N TRP A 65 21.44 -8.34 -8.10
CA TRP A 65 21.53 -9.66 -7.49
C TRP A 65 20.35 -9.95 -6.55
N HIS A 66 19.99 -8.98 -5.70
CA HIS A 66 18.85 -9.14 -4.80
C HIS A 66 17.53 -9.18 -5.56
N LEU A 67 17.31 -8.31 -6.56
CA LEU A 67 16.10 -8.33 -7.37
C LEU A 67 15.90 -9.70 -8.05
N ARG A 68 16.93 -10.22 -8.71
CA ARG A 68 16.91 -11.53 -9.37
C ARG A 68 16.65 -12.67 -8.38
N THR A 69 17.24 -12.59 -7.19
CA THR A 69 17.06 -13.59 -6.13
C THR A 69 15.62 -13.60 -5.60
N ILE A 70 15.05 -12.42 -5.36
CA ILE A 70 13.70 -12.29 -4.81
C ILE A 70 12.63 -12.60 -5.85
N HIS A 71 12.85 -12.27 -7.12
CA HIS A 71 11.99 -12.75 -8.22
C HIS A 71 11.85 -14.27 -8.22
N ARG A 72 12.97 -15.00 -8.16
CA ARG A 72 12.96 -16.48 -8.03
C ARG A 72 12.30 -16.93 -6.72
N ALA A 73 12.58 -16.23 -5.62
CA ALA A 73 12.02 -16.59 -4.31
C ALA A 73 10.52 -16.31 -4.19
N LEU A 74 9.91 -15.54 -5.09
CA LEU A 74 8.47 -15.28 -5.06
C LEU A 74 7.73 -15.99 -6.19
N ASP A 75 8.41 -16.46 -7.23
CA ASP A 75 7.86 -17.00 -8.49
C ASP A 75 6.64 -17.93 -8.34
N SER A 76 6.70 -18.86 -7.39
CA SER A 76 5.67 -19.90 -7.21
C SER A 76 4.41 -19.46 -6.45
N LEU A 77 4.41 -18.25 -5.86
CA LEU A 77 3.27 -17.78 -5.07
C LEU A 77 2.08 -17.40 -5.96
N PRO A 78 0.83 -17.66 -5.53
CA PRO A 78 -0.36 -17.16 -6.22
C PRO A 78 -0.65 -15.70 -5.84
N LEU A 79 0.33 -14.81 -6.00
CA LEU A 79 0.22 -13.38 -5.71
C LEU A 79 0.91 -12.59 -6.80
N ASN A 80 0.26 -11.52 -7.27
CA ASN A 80 0.96 -10.61 -8.17
C ASN A 80 1.99 -9.80 -7.37
N VAL A 81 3.15 -9.53 -7.97
CA VAL A 81 4.28 -8.91 -7.27
C VAL A 81 4.82 -7.72 -8.04
N LEU A 82 5.17 -6.65 -7.31
CA LEU A 82 6.01 -5.55 -7.80
C LEU A 82 7.17 -5.34 -6.83
N LEU A 83 8.42 -5.41 -7.32
CA LEU A 83 9.61 -5.18 -6.51
C LEU A 83 10.17 -3.77 -6.70
N MET A 84 10.48 -3.10 -5.60
CA MET A 84 11.05 -1.75 -5.57
C MET A 84 12.57 -1.83 -5.44
N GLY A 85 13.27 -1.22 -6.39
CA GLY A 85 14.71 -0.98 -6.29
C GLY A 85 15.03 0.18 -5.35
N LYS A 86 16.32 0.34 -5.02
CA LYS A 86 16.82 1.49 -4.26
C LYS A 86 16.91 2.71 -5.16
N GLY A 87 16.15 3.76 -4.84
CA GLY A 87 16.19 5.05 -5.52
C GLY A 87 17.27 6.01 -4.98
N ASN A 88 17.83 5.74 -3.80
CA ASN A 88 18.81 6.60 -3.15
C ASN A 88 20.22 6.46 -3.77
N THR A 89 20.41 7.02 -4.96
CA THR A 89 21.73 7.15 -5.60
C THR A 89 21.68 8.23 -6.69
N VAL A 90 22.82 8.84 -6.98
CA VAL A 90 22.98 9.76 -8.12
C VAL A 90 23.58 9.06 -9.36
N SER A 91 23.86 7.75 -9.26
CA SER A 91 24.43 6.96 -10.35
C SER A 91 23.33 6.44 -11.29
N ALA A 92 23.21 7.05 -12.47
CA ALA A 92 22.32 6.58 -13.53
C ALA A 92 22.57 5.09 -13.90
N PRO A 93 23.83 4.62 -14.07
CA PRO A 93 24.07 3.19 -14.31
C PRO A 93 23.54 2.25 -13.22
N ALA A 94 23.59 2.66 -11.95
CA ALA A 94 23.09 1.83 -10.84
C ALA A 94 21.55 1.77 -10.80
N LEU A 95 20.87 2.84 -11.20
CA LEU A 95 19.42 2.84 -11.36
C LEU A 95 19.01 1.96 -12.56
N ALA A 96 19.68 2.11 -13.70
CA ALA A 96 19.45 1.32 -14.90
C ALA A 96 19.66 -0.19 -14.67
N GLU A 97 20.71 -0.57 -13.96
CA GLU A 97 20.97 -1.98 -13.59
C GLU A 97 19.78 -2.59 -12.82
N GLN A 98 19.18 -1.83 -11.89
CA GLN A 98 18.02 -2.29 -11.13
C GLN A 98 16.76 -2.41 -12.00
N ALA A 99 16.53 -1.47 -12.91
CA ALA A 99 15.42 -1.57 -13.87
C ALA A 99 15.55 -2.84 -14.72
N LEU A 100 16.73 -3.09 -15.31
CA LEU A 100 17.01 -4.29 -16.11
C LEU A 100 16.90 -5.59 -15.32
N ALA A 101 17.19 -5.56 -14.03
CA ALA A 101 17.02 -6.70 -13.13
C ALA A 101 15.57 -6.93 -12.67
N GLY A 102 14.62 -6.12 -13.17
CA GLY A 102 13.19 -6.29 -12.92
C GLY A 102 12.65 -5.48 -11.76
N ALA A 103 13.23 -4.32 -11.43
CA ALA A 103 12.54 -3.36 -10.57
C ALA A 103 11.28 -2.85 -11.28
N GLY A 104 10.17 -2.73 -10.55
CA GLY A 104 8.92 -2.12 -11.00
C GLY A 104 8.68 -0.71 -10.43
N SER A 105 9.52 -0.24 -9.52
CA SER A 105 9.51 1.12 -8.98
C SER A 105 10.84 1.37 -8.26
N TYR A 106 11.14 2.64 -7.96
CA TYR A 106 12.23 3.00 -7.05
C TYR A 106 11.66 3.53 -5.74
N LYS A 107 12.13 3.02 -4.60
CA LYS A 107 11.87 3.62 -3.29
C LYS A 107 13.02 4.55 -2.92
N VAL A 108 12.70 5.82 -2.68
CA VAL A 108 13.58 6.81 -2.05
C VAL A 108 13.19 6.87 -0.57
N HIS A 109 14.15 6.59 0.32
CA HIS A 109 13.94 6.51 1.76
C HIS A 109 14.99 7.27 2.57
N GLU A 110 14.60 7.90 3.67
CA GLU A 110 15.47 8.78 4.45
C GLU A 110 16.66 8.03 5.09
N ASP A 111 16.45 6.79 5.55
CA ASP A 111 17.50 5.89 6.06
C ASP A 111 18.63 5.61 5.05
N TRP A 112 18.38 5.84 3.76
CA TRP A 112 19.38 5.78 2.69
C TRP A 112 19.76 7.16 2.13
N GLY A 113 19.20 8.24 2.69
CA GLY A 113 19.38 9.64 2.30
C GLY A 113 18.36 10.09 1.24
N SER A 114 17.22 10.63 1.68
CA SER A 114 16.18 11.23 0.82
C SER A 114 16.52 12.66 0.39
N THR A 115 17.76 12.85 -0.07
CA THR A 115 18.27 14.18 -0.44
C THR A 115 17.67 14.67 -1.76
N PRO A 116 17.61 15.98 -2.00
CA PRO A 116 17.20 16.56 -3.29
C PRO A 116 17.89 15.92 -4.51
N ALA A 117 19.18 15.63 -4.40
CA ALA A 117 19.95 15.02 -5.50
C ALA A 117 19.53 13.57 -5.78
N ALA A 118 19.23 12.77 -4.74
CA ALA A 118 18.74 11.42 -4.89
C ALA A 118 17.31 11.39 -5.46
N ILE A 119 16.44 12.28 -4.99
CA ILE A 119 15.06 12.43 -5.50
C ILE A 119 15.07 12.77 -6.99
N ASP A 120 15.86 13.78 -7.39
CA ASP A 120 15.98 14.15 -8.81
C ASP A 120 16.51 13.01 -9.68
N ALA A 121 17.56 12.32 -9.22
CA ALA A 121 18.15 11.21 -9.96
C ALA A 121 17.19 10.02 -10.12
N ALA A 122 16.46 9.66 -9.06
CA ALA A 122 15.46 8.60 -9.10
C ALA A 122 14.32 8.95 -10.06
N LEU A 123 13.83 10.19 -10.03
CA LEU A 123 12.77 10.66 -10.93
C LEU A 123 13.22 10.66 -12.40
N ARG A 124 14.44 11.12 -12.70
CA ARG A 124 15.00 11.02 -14.07
C ARG A 124 15.15 9.58 -14.55
N ALA A 125 15.61 8.67 -13.70
CA ALA A 125 15.72 7.26 -14.09
C ALA A 125 14.33 6.60 -14.25
N ALA A 126 13.36 7.00 -13.44
CA ALA A 126 11.98 6.55 -13.58
C ALA A 126 11.35 7.07 -14.89
N ASP A 127 11.70 8.29 -15.32
CA ASP A 127 11.36 8.84 -16.65
C ASP A 127 11.94 7.98 -17.78
N GLU A 128 13.20 7.59 -17.68
CA GLU A 128 13.89 6.77 -18.68
C GLU A 128 13.34 5.33 -18.77
N HIS A 129 12.98 4.73 -17.64
CA HIS A 129 12.61 3.32 -17.55
C HIS A 129 11.10 3.06 -17.40
N GLY A 130 10.28 4.11 -17.40
CA GLY A 130 8.82 4.01 -17.28
C GLY A 130 8.34 3.51 -15.91
N LEU A 131 9.15 3.69 -14.86
CA LEU A 131 8.87 3.22 -13.50
C LEU A 131 8.19 4.29 -12.67
N GLN A 132 7.59 3.96 -11.52
CA GLN A 132 7.18 4.96 -10.52
C GLN A 132 8.31 5.23 -9.52
N VAL A 133 8.25 6.34 -8.79
CA VAL A 133 9.06 6.59 -7.58
C VAL A 133 8.14 6.67 -6.36
N ALA A 134 8.43 5.87 -5.34
CA ALA A 134 7.83 5.96 -4.02
C ALA A 134 8.76 6.74 -3.08
N LEU A 135 8.21 7.65 -2.29
CA LEU A 135 8.97 8.55 -1.43
C LEU A 135 8.59 8.38 0.04
N HIS A 136 9.62 8.16 0.86
CA HIS A 136 9.65 8.49 2.28
C HIS A 136 10.66 9.63 2.43
N SER A 137 10.19 10.84 2.74
CA SER A 137 11.02 12.05 2.70
C SER A 137 11.88 12.24 3.96
N ASP A 138 12.74 13.24 3.96
CA ASP A 138 13.67 13.55 5.05
C ASP A 138 12.95 14.08 6.30
N SER A 139 12.72 13.24 7.31
CA SER A 139 12.02 13.63 8.53
C SER A 139 12.82 14.64 9.35
N LEU A 140 14.15 14.58 9.25
CA LEU A 140 15.08 15.40 10.00
C LEU A 140 15.22 16.81 9.43
N ASN A 141 14.70 17.04 8.21
CA ASN A 141 14.97 18.24 7.43
C ASN A 141 16.48 18.50 7.25
N GLU A 142 17.29 17.43 7.19
CA GLU A 142 18.75 17.49 7.15
C GLU A 142 19.23 18.21 5.88
N ALA A 143 18.67 17.81 4.73
CA ALA A 143 19.04 18.36 3.42
C ALA A 143 18.16 19.55 2.99
N GLY A 144 17.21 19.95 3.85
CA GLY A 144 16.25 21.03 3.62
C GLY A 144 14.84 20.66 4.12
N TYR A 145 13.98 21.66 4.24
CA TYR A 145 12.56 21.49 4.57
C TYR A 145 11.75 20.96 3.38
N LEU A 146 10.44 20.77 3.57
CA LEU A 146 9.52 20.23 2.57
C LEU A 146 9.64 20.92 1.21
N GLU A 147 9.82 22.24 1.17
CA GLU A 147 9.95 23.02 -0.07
C GLU A 147 11.18 22.61 -0.89
N SER A 148 12.25 22.18 -0.23
CA SER A 148 13.46 21.68 -0.90
C SER A 148 13.19 20.34 -1.59
N THR A 149 12.46 19.45 -0.92
CA THR A 149 11.99 18.18 -1.50
C THR A 149 11.01 18.43 -2.66
N VAL A 150 10.05 19.34 -2.49
CA VAL A 150 9.10 19.72 -3.55
C VAL A 150 9.82 20.35 -4.75
N GLY A 151 10.81 21.21 -4.50
CA GLY A 151 11.69 21.77 -5.52
C GLY A 151 12.47 20.70 -6.28
N ALA A 152 12.95 19.65 -5.58
CA ALA A 152 13.61 18.51 -6.20
C ALA A 152 12.66 17.62 -7.01
N ILE A 153 11.40 17.47 -6.58
CA ILE A 153 10.37 16.75 -7.36
C ILE A 153 10.11 17.47 -8.68
N ALA A 154 10.16 18.81 -8.69
CA ALA A 154 10.08 19.65 -9.88
C ALA A 154 8.83 19.37 -10.75
N GLY A 155 7.69 19.09 -10.11
CA GLY A 155 6.43 18.84 -10.80
C GLY A 155 6.27 17.45 -11.43
N ARG A 156 7.24 16.55 -11.25
CA ARG A 156 7.19 15.16 -11.78
C ARG A 156 6.30 14.27 -10.92
N SER A 157 5.73 13.23 -11.54
CA SER A 157 4.94 12.21 -10.83
C SER A 157 5.75 11.53 -9.74
N ILE A 158 5.18 11.48 -8.53
CA ILE A 158 5.76 10.76 -7.39
C ILE A 158 4.66 10.26 -6.46
N HIS A 159 4.84 9.06 -5.91
CA HIS A 159 3.96 8.50 -4.89
C HIS A 159 4.56 8.79 -3.51
N ALA A 160 3.96 9.72 -2.77
CA ALA A 160 4.33 9.99 -1.38
C ALA A 160 3.70 8.93 -0.46
N PHE A 161 4.53 8.08 0.14
CA PHE A 161 4.08 7.12 1.15
C PHE A 161 3.79 7.82 2.48
N HIS A 162 2.90 7.21 3.28
CA HIS A 162 2.45 7.67 4.61
C HIS A 162 2.47 9.19 4.75
N ALA A 163 1.74 9.86 3.85
CA ALA A 163 1.82 11.31 3.64
C ALA A 163 1.42 12.12 4.88
N GLU A 164 0.72 11.52 5.83
CA GLU A 164 0.42 12.11 7.15
C GLU A 164 1.69 12.35 8.00
N GLY A 165 2.70 11.48 7.86
CA GLY A 165 4.04 11.68 8.40
C GLY A 165 4.42 10.88 9.64
N ALA A 166 3.49 10.20 10.34
CA ALA A 166 3.85 9.31 11.45
C ALA A 166 4.75 8.16 10.98
N GLY A 167 4.43 7.58 9.82
CA GLY A 167 5.26 6.59 9.13
C GLY A 167 6.60 7.16 8.62
N GLY A 168 6.73 8.48 8.50
CA GLY A 168 7.97 9.19 8.16
C GLY A 168 7.78 10.26 7.09
N GLY A 169 8.59 11.32 7.18
CA GLY A 169 8.57 12.47 6.31
C GLY A 169 8.79 13.79 7.06
N HIS A 170 8.98 14.88 6.31
CA HIS A 170 9.31 16.21 6.83
C HIS A 170 8.43 16.57 8.04
N ALA A 171 9.06 16.75 9.20
CA ALA A 171 8.38 17.15 10.42
C ALA A 171 8.29 18.68 10.50
N PRO A 172 7.10 19.27 10.77
CA PRO A 172 5.80 18.60 11.00
C PRO A 172 4.89 18.53 9.76
N ASP A 173 5.32 19.04 8.60
CA ASP A 173 4.44 19.58 7.56
C ASP A 173 4.32 18.74 6.28
N ILE A 174 4.89 17.53 6.24
CA ILE A 174 4.84 16.62 5.07
C ILE A 174 3.43 16.43 4.50
N LEU A 175 2.38 16.49 5.34
CA LEU A 175 0.97 16.36 4.90
C LEU A 175 0.58 17.38 3.82
N SER A 176 1.22 18.55 3.80
CA SER A 176 1.01 19.61 2.80
C SER A 176 1.37 19.15 1.38
N ILE A 177 2.13 18.06 1.23
CA ILE A 177 2.45 17.46 -0.08
C ILE A 177 1.19 16.95 -0.81
N ALA A 178 0.11 16.64 -0.08
CA ALA A 178 -1.16 16.19 -0.66
C ALA A 178 -1.91 17.30 -1.43
N SER A 179 -1.49 18.55 -1.28
CA SER A 179 -1.97 19.74 -2.01
C SER A 179 -1.31 19.90 -3.39
N LEU A 180 -0.43 18.98 -3.80
CA LEU A 180 0.29 19.06 -5.06
C LEU A 180 -0.35 18.16 -6.14
N PRO A 181 -0.64 18.69 -7.36
CA PRO A 181 -1.38 17.94 -8.38
C PRO A 181 -0.59 16.78 -9.01
N HIS A 182 0.74 16.82 -8.92
CA HIS A 182 1.64 15.78 -9.45
C HIS A 182 1.99 14.71 -8.41
N VAL A 183 1.54 14.86 -7.17
CA VAL A 183 1.79 13.92 -6.09
C VAL A 183 0.60 12.98 -5.95
N ILE A 184 0.90 11.69 -5.77
CA ILE A 184 -0.06 10.65 -5.43
C ILE A 184 0.15 10.34 -3.95
N PRO A 185 -0.65 10.91 -3.03
CA PRO A 185 -0.44 10.73 -1.60
C PRO A 185 -1.15 9.46 -1.11
N GLY A 186 -0.38 8.60 -0.43
CA GLY A 186 -0.86 7.37 0.20
C GLY A 186 -0.69 7.39 1.71
N SER A 187 -1.49 6.58 2.39
CA SER A 187 -1.45 6.36 3.83
C SER A 187 -1.06 4.93 4.17
N THR A 188 -0.45 4.74 5.34
CA THR A 188 -0.20 3.43 5.94
C THR A 188 -1.19 3.19 7.07
N ASN A 189 -1.47 1.94 7.39
CA ASN A 189 -2.72 1.62 8.07
C ASN A 189 -2.76 1.73 9.60
N PRO A 190 -1.67 1.88 10.37
CA PRO A 190 -1.81 1.98 11.83
C PRO A 190 -2.47 3.27 12.32
N THR A 191 -2.33 4.37 11.60
CA THR A 191 -2.98 5.66 11.91
C THR A 191 -4.46 5.69 11.53
N LEU A 192 -4.95 4.66 10.81
CA LEU A 192 -6.27 4.64 10.19
C LEU A 192 -7.29 3.85 11.02
N PRO A 193 -8.42 4.45 11.44
CA PRO A 193 -8.61 5.87 11.69
C PRO A 193 -7.94 6.32 12.99
N HIS A 194 -8.01 7.62 13.28
CA HIS A 194 -7.62 8.15 14.58
C HIS A 194 -8.52 7.58 15.69
N THR A 195 -7.91 6.84 16.63
CA THR A 195 -8.57 6.30 17.83
C THR A 195 -7.90 6.78 19.11
N VAL A 196 -8.55 6.54 20.24
CA VAL A 196 -8.05 6.93 21.57
C VAL A 196 -6.69 6.33 21.94
N ASN A 197 -6.28 5.23 21.28
CA ASN A 197 -5.00 4.56 21.54
C ASN A 197 -3.93 4.89 20.49
N THR A 198 -4.29 5.53 19.37
CA THR A 198 -3.41 5.65 18.20
C THR A 198 -2.10 6.36 18.56
N VAL A 199 -2.16 7.53 19.21
CA VAL A 199 -0.96 8.32 19.54
C VAL A 199 -0.02 7.55 20.48
N ALA A 200 -0.56 6.95 21.55
CA ALA A 200 0.25 6.23 22.53
C ALA A 200 0.93 5.00 21.91
N GLU A 201 0.19 4.23 21.10
CA GLU A 201 0.73 3.08 20.37
C GLU A 201 1.88 3.49 19.43
N HIS A 202 1.71 4.59 18.70
CA HIS A 202 2.69 5.02 17.70
C HIS A 202 3.96 5.58 18.32
N LEU A 203 3.86 6.25 19.46
CA LEU A 203 5.04 6.73 20.17
C LEU A 203 5.95 5.56 20.54
N ASP A 204 5.41 4.53 21.21
CA ASP A 204 6.16 3.33 21.58
C ASP A 204 6.67 2.57 20.34
N MET A 205 5.83 2.42 19.31
CA MET A 205 6.21 1.75 18.06
C MET A 205 7.39 2.42 17.37
N LEU A 206 7.34 3.75 17.23
CA LEU A 206 8.40 4.53 16.59
C LEU A 206 9.70 4.43 17.38
N MET A 207 9.62 4.47 18.70
CA MET A 207 10.79 4.29 19.56
C MET A 207 11.45 2.92 19.38
N VAL A 208 10.66 1.85 19.24
CA VAL A 208 11.17 0.50 18.97
C VAL A 208 11.78 0.41 17.57
N CYS A 209 11.07 0.88 16.54
CA CYS A 209 11.51 0.80 15.14
C CYS A 209 12.83 1.55 14.89
N HIS A 210 13.01 2.71 15.51
CA HIS A 210 14.20 3.56 15.35
C HIS A 210 15.26 3.34 16.43
N HIS A 211 15.10 2.34 17.31
CA HIS A 211 16.03 2.04 18.41
C HIS A 211 16.31 3.25 19.33
N LEU A 212 15.29 4.08 19.54
CA LEU A 212 15.36 5.28 20.35
C LEU A 212 15.31 4.95 21.84
N ASN A 213 15.91 5.80 22.65
CA ASN A 213 15.95 5.65 24.10
C ASN A 213 15.10 6.75 24.78
N PRO A 214 14.03 6.40 25.53
CA PRO A 214 13.18 7.40 26.21
C PRO A 214 13.91 8.22 27.26
N ARG A 215 15.11 7.78 27.67
CA ARG A 215 15.96 8.50 28.63
C ARG A 215 16.84 9.57 27.97
N VAL A 216 16.88 9.61 26.64
CA VAL A 216 17.59 10.63 25.85
C VAL A 216 16.56 11.69 25.43
N PRO A 217 16.65 12.94 25.92
CA PRO A 217 15.67 13.97 25.61
C PRO A 217 15.50 14.25 24.11
N GLU A 218 16.57 14.16 23.34
CA GLU A 218 16.58 14.37 21.89
C GLU A 218 15.81 13.27 21.15
N ASP A 219 15.95 12.02 21.58
CA ASP A 219 15.21 10.87 21.03
C ASP A 219 13.70 11.01 21.30
N LEU A 220 13.33 11.44 22.51
CA LEU A 220 11.93 11.69 22.86
C LEU A 220 11.37 12.87 22.06
N ALA A 221 12.13 13.97 21.93
CA ALA A 221 11.71 15.13 21.14
C ALA A 221 11.52 14.79 19.65
N PHE A 222 12.38 13.92 19.08
CA PHE A 222 12.20 13.40 17.73
C PHE A 222 10.93 12.55 17.60
N ALA A 223 10.65 11.68 18.58
CA ALA A 223 9.45 10.85 18.57
C ALA A 223 8.17 11.70 18.68
N GLU A 224 8.16 12.67 19.60
CA GLU A 224 7.05 13.62 19.80
C GLU A 224 6.83 14.56 18.61
N SER A 225 7.89 14.93 17.89
CA SER A 225 7.75 15.76 16.69
C SER A 225 7.12 15.00 15.52
N ARG A 226 7.28 13.67 15.47
CA ARG A 226 6.77 12.81 14.39
C ARG A 226 5.37 12.26 14.65
N ILE A 227 5.03 11.91 15.89
CA ILE A 227 3.71 11.37 16.24
C ILE A 227 2.79 12.49 16.72
N ARG A 228 1.88 12.95 15.84
CA ARG A 228 1.04 14.12 16.13
C ARG A 228 -0.45 13.79 15.96
N ALA A 229 -1.22 14.05 17.01
CA ALA A 229 -2.67 13.83 17.00
C ALA A 229 -3.40 14.66 15.93
N THR A 230 -2.86 15.84 15.59
CA THR A 230 -3.45 16.76 14.61
C THR A 230 -3.30 16.25 13.18
N THR A 231 -2.10 15.81 12.76
CA THR A 231 -1.89 15.23 11.41
C THR A 231 -2.68 13.92 11.25
N ILE A 232 -2.69 13.05 12.26
CA ILE A 232 -3.49 11.81 12.25
C ILE A 232 -5.00 12.12 12.14
N ALA A 233 -5.50 13.16 12.81
CA ALA A 233 -6.90 13.57 12.67
C ALA A 233 -7.22 14.16 11.30
N ALA A 234 -6.30 14.92 10.71
CA ALA A 234 -6.45 15.49 9.37
C ALA A 234 -6.40 14.41 8.27
N GLU A 235 -5.60 13.37 8.45
CA GLU A 235 -5.54 12.22 7.54
C GLU A 235 -6.91 11.57 7.31
N ASP A 236 -7.68 11.35 8.38
CA ASP A 236 -9.05 10.83 8.29
C ASP A 236 -9.94 11.70 7.39
N LEU A 237 -9.94 13.02 7.63
CA LEU A 237 -10.72 13.98 6.84
C LEU A 237 -10.26 14.00 5.38
N LEU A 238 -8.94 14.04 5.14
CA LEU A 238 -8.38 14.09 3.80
C LEU A 238 -8.67 12.81 3.01
N HIS A 239 -8.76 11.65 3.67
CA HIS A 239 -9.29 10.45 3.04
C HIS A 239 -10.76 10.60 2.66
N ASP A 240 -11.60 11.19 3.51
CA ASP A 240 -13.02 11.37 3.21
C ASP A 240 -13.28 12.41 2.12
N LEU A 241 -12.46 13.46 2.04
CA LEU A 241 -12.49 14.44 0.94
C LEU A 241 -12.01 13.84 -0.39
N GLY A 242 -11.18 12.81 -0.34
CA GLY A 242 -10.50 12.26 -1.51
C GLY A 242 -9.18 12.97 -1.83
N ALA A 243 -8.57 13.63 -0.85
CA ALA A 243 -7.24 14.21 -0.97
C ALA A 243 -6.13 13.18 -0.69
N LEU A 244 -6.38 12.13 0.09
CA LEU A 244 -5.48 10.99 0.23
C LEU A 244 -6.01 9.78 -0.55
N SER A 245 -5.20 9.30 -1.50
CA SER A 245 -5.68 8.52 -2.65
C SER A 245 -5.52 7.02 -2.50
N ILE A 246 -4.56 6.59 -1.67
CA ILE A 246 -4.18 5.19 -1.51
C ILE A 246 -4.13 4.83 -0.02
N THR A 247 -4.58 3.63 0.32
CA THR A 247 -4.30 2.99 1.62
C THR A 247 -3.41 1.79 1.40
N SER A 248 -2.44 1.60 2.28
CA SER A 248 -1.41 0.56 2.19
C SER A 248 -1.06 0.04 3.59
N SER A 249 -0.28 -1.03 3.69
CA SER A 249 0.06 -1.57 5.01
C SER A 249 1.21 -0.84 5.68
N ASP A 250 2.40 -0.89 5.08
CA ASP A 250 3.72 -0.78 5.74
C ASP A 250 4.14 -2.06 6.49
N ALA A 251 3.91 -3.21 5.85
CA ALA A 251 3.90 -4.53 6.48
C ALA A 251 5.11 -4.78 7.42
N GLN A 252 4.86 -4.91 8.72
CA GLN A 252 5.86 -5.16 9.77
C GLN A 252 6.94 -4.07 9.94
N ALA A 253 6.75 -2.88 9.36
CA ALA A 253 7.67 -1.75 9.44
C ALA A 253 6.91 -0.46 9.78
N MET A 254 6.09 -0.51 10.84
CA MET A 254 5.03 0.47 11.16
C MET A 254 3.72 0.24 10.39
N GLY A 255 3.35 -1.03 10.16
CA GLY A 255 2.16 -1.38 9.40
C GLY A 255 1.71 -2.83 9.51
N ARG A 256 0.45 -3.08 9.16
CA ARG A 256 -0.24 -4.38 9.35
C ARG A 256 -0.78 -4.94 8.03
N ILE A 257 -0.11 -5.91 7.43
CA ILE A 257 -0.47 -6.43 6.09
C ILE A 257 -1.91 -6.96 5.99
N GLY A 258 -2.44 -7.56 7.07
CA GLY A 258 -3.79 -8.12 7.10
C GLY A 258 -4.93 -7.10 7.22
N GLU A 259 -4.61 -5.81 7.41
CA GLU A 259 -5.61 -4.81 7.83
C GLU A 259 -5.86 -3.69 6.81
N VAL A 260 -5.24 -3.71 5.62
CA VAL A 260 -5.42 -2.66 4.59
C VAL A 260 -6.91 -2.44 4.26
N VAL A 261 -7.63 -3.54 3.97
CA VAL A 261 -9.06 -3.49 3.65
C VAL A 261 -9.87 -3.05 4.87
N THR A 262 -9.64 -3.69 6.03
CA THR A 262 -10.33 -3.40 7.29
C THR A 262 -10.25 -1.93 7.68
N ARG A 263 -9.03 -1.38 7.69
CA ARG A 263 -8.72 -0.02 8.14
C ARG A 263 -9.33 1.01 7.19
N THR A 264 -9.32 0.72 5.89
CA THR A 264 -10.00 1.56 4.89
C THR A 264 -11.49 1.71 5.19
N TRP A 265 -12.18 0.60 5.54
CA TRP A 265 -13.61 0.64 5.88
C TRP A 265 -13.90 1.23 7.26
N GLN A 266 -12.98 1.09 8.22
CA GLN A 266 -13.08 1.75 9.51
C GLN A 266 -12.99 3.27 9.40
N VAL A 267 -12.08 3.81 8.56
CA VAL A 267 -12.05 5.25 8.27
C VAL A 267 -13.35 5.71 7.63
N ALA A 268 -13.83 5.01 6.60
CA ALA A 268 -15.12 5.34 5.97
C ALA A 268 -16.29 5.36 6.98
N HIS A 269 -16.28 4.44 7.94
CA HIS A 269 -17.28 4.39 9.00
C HIS A 269 -17.20 5.60 9.94
N VAL A 270 -16.01 5.89 10.49
CA VAL A 270 -15.80 7.03 11.41
C VAL A 270 -16.12 8.35 10.71
N MET A 271 -15.74 8.50 9.44
CA MET A 271 -16.02 9.71 8.67
C MET A 271 -17.51 9.87 8.34
N LYS A 272 -18.24 8.78 8.13
CA LYS A 272 -19.71 8.83 8.03
C LYS A 272 -20.35 9.30 9.32
N ASP A 273 -19.91 8.78 10.46
CA ASP A 273 -20.46 9.16 11.76
C ASP A 273 -20.17 10.64 12.06
N ARG A 274 -18.96 11.11 11.74
CA ARG A 274 -18.53 12.49 12.00
C ARG A 274 -19.11 13.53 11.05
N TYR A 275 -19.13 13.25 9.74
CA TYR A 275 -19.47 14.24 8.70
C TYR A 275 -20.77 13.93 7.95
N GLY A 276 -21.43 12.82 8.27
CA GLY A 276 -22.71 12.44 7.65
C GLY A 276 -22.56 11.91 6.22
N SER A 277 -23.63 12.08 5.43
CA SER A 277 -23.71 11.56 4.05
C SER A 277 -22.98 12.47 3.06
N LEU A 278 -22.28 11.87 2.09
CA LEU A 278 -21.72 12.56 0.92
C LEU A 278 -22.74 12.72 -0.23
N GLY A 279 -24.02 12.44 0.02
CA GLY A 279 -25.09 12.44 -0.96
C GLY A 279 -25.17 11.16 -1.81
N GLY A 280 -26.11 11.15 -2.77
CA GLY A 280 -26.39 9.99 -3.60
C GLY A 280 -27.27 8.93 -2.92
N ARG A 281 -27.33 7.73 -3.52
CA ARG A 281 -28.11 6.60 -2.97
C ARG A 281 -27.30 5.88 -1.90
N ALA A 282 -27.85 5.79 -0.68
CA ALA A 282 -27.18 5.20 0.48
C ALA A 282 -25.77 5.81 0.67
N ASP A 283 -24.76 5.00 0.96
CA ASP A 283 -23.36 5.45 1.12
C ASP A 283 -22.52 5.19 -0.12
N ASN A 284 -23.13 5.00 -1.30
CA ASN A 284 -22.42 4.54 -2.51
C ASN A 284 -21.28 5.46 -2.96
N VAL A 285 -21.40 6.78 -2.76
CA VAL A 285 -20.34 7.74 -3.09
C VAL A 285 -19.10 7.47 -2.23
N ARG A 286 -19.29 7.36 -0.91
CA ARG A 286 -18.22 7.02 0.04
C ARG A 286 -17.67 5.63 -0.23
N ALA A 287 -18.52 4.62 -0.42
CA ALA A 287 -18.07 3.26 -0.69
C ALA A 287 -17.20 3.14 -1.95
N LYS A 288 -17.56 3.83 -3.04
CA LYS A 288 -16.75 3.91 -4.27
C LYS A 288 -15.43 4.65 -4.04
N ARG A 289 -15.45 5.76 -3.31
CA ARG A 289 -14.24 6.51 -2.95
C ARG A 289 -13.25 5.65 -2.18
N TYR A 290 -13.71 4.88 -1.21
CA TYR A 290 -12.84 4.10 -0.33
C TYR A 290 -12.37 2.79 -0.94
N VAL A 291 -13.22 2.05 -1.67
CA VAL A 291 -12.76 0.82 -2.34
C VAL A 291 -11.66 1.11 -3.37
N ALA A 292 -11.70 2.28 -4.02
CA ALA A 292 -10.67 2.70 -4.98
C ALA A 292 -9.28 2.82 -4.34
N LYS A 293 -9.19 3.17 -3.04
CA LYS A 293 -7.92 3.45 -2.32
C LYS A 293 -7.01 2.22 -2.21
N TYR A 294 -7.57 1.02 -2.16
CA TYR A 294 -6.81 -0.24 -2.11
C TYR A 294 -7.02 -1.12 -3.34
N THR A 295 -7.68 -0.62 -4.40
CA THR A 295 -7.89 -1.39 -5.65
C THR A 295 -7.33 -0.64 -6.85
N ILE A 296 -8.11 0.25 -7.47
CA ILE A 296 -7.73 0.85 -8.74
C ILE A 296 -6.66 1.95 -8.58
N ASN A 297 -6.65 2.71 -7.49
CA ASN A 297 -5.69 3.81 -7.31
C ASN A 297 -4.25 3.31 -7.16
N PRO A 298 -3.94 2.28 -6.35
CA PRO A 298 -2.61 1.68 -6.36
C PRO A 298 -2.19 1.13 -7.72
N ALA A 299 -3.14 0.55 -8.47
CA ALA A 299 -2.88 0.05 -9.83
C ALA A 299 -2.50 1.19 -10.79
N VAL A 300 -3.30 2.26 -10.84
CA VAL A 300 -3.05 3.43 -11.69
C VAL A 300 -1.73 4.11 -11.31
N ALA A 301 -1.49 4.29 -10.00
CA ALA A 301 -0.29 4.97 -9.50
C ALA A 301 1.02 4.29 -9.90
N HIS A 302 1.00 2.97 -10.08
CA HIS A 302 2.17 2.16 -10.43
C HIS A 302 2.07 1.51 -11.82
N GLY A 303 1.12 1.91 -12.68
CA GLY A 303 1.05 1.43 -14.07
C GLY A 303 0.64 -0.04 -14.23
N LEU A 304 -0.23 -0.53 -13.33
CA LEU A 304 -0.75 -1.90 -13.27
C LEU A 304 -2.20 -2.02 -13.77
N ASP A 305 -2.82 -0.87 -14.09
CA ASP A 305 -4.26 -0.72 -14.31
C ASP A 305 -4.79 -1.41 -15.57
N ASP A 306 -3.94 -1.83 -16.50
CA ASP A 306 -4.35 -2.63 -17.66
C ASP A 306 -4.63 -4.10 -17.29
N GLU A 307 -4.03 -4.62 -16.21
CA GLU A 307 -4.14 -6.03 -15.82
C GLU A 307 -5.00 -6.24 -14.58
N ILE A 308 -5.01 -5.31 -13.62
CA ILE A 308 -5.63 -5.51 -12.30
C ILE A 308 -6.30 -4.22 -11.75
N GLY A 309 -6.80 -4.29 -10.51
CA GLY A 309 -7.28 -3.13 -9.75
C GLY A 309 -8.78 -2.87 -9.84
N SER A 310 -9.52 -3.59 -10.70
CA SER A 310 -10.97 -3.44 -10.81
C SER A 310 -11.63 -4.66 -11.45
N VAL A 311 -12.95 -4.78 -11.29
CA VAL A 311 -13.76 -5.85 -11.91
C VAL A 311 -14.24 -5.36 -13.28
N GLU A 312 -13.36 -5.46 -14.28
CA GLU A 312 -13.62 -5.00 -15.64
C GLU A 312 -13.24 -6.09 -16.66
N PRO A 313 -13.98 -6.23 -17.78
CA PRO A 313 -13.62 -7.19 -18.83
C PRO A 313 -12.20 -6.94 -19.36
N GLY A 314 -11.43 -8.02 -19.55
CA GLY A 314 -10.06 -7.97 -20.06
C GLY A 314 -8.97 -8.01 -18.97
N LYS A 315 -9.31 -7.64 -17.73
CA LYS A 315 -8.38 -7.74 -16.59
C LYS A 315 -8.29 -9.17 -16.05
N LEU A 316 -7.22 -9.45 -15.29
CA LEU A 316 -7.08 -10.70 -14.54
C LEU A 316 -8.27 -10.86 -13.59
N ALA A 317 -8.82 -12.07 -13.54
CA ALA A 317 -9.93 -12.43 -12.66
C ALA A 317 -9.45 -12.65 -11.22
N ASP A 318 -8.86 -11.60 -10.64
CA ASP A 318 -8.47 -11.50 -9.25
C ASP A 318 -9.62 -10.94 -8.45
N LEU A 319 -10.39 -11.84 -7.84
CA LEU A 319 -11.67 -11.53 -7.21
C LEU A 319 -11.69 -12.03 -5.78
N VAL A 320 -12.39 -11.29 -4.93
CA VAL A 320 -12.64 -11.68 -3.54
C VAL A 320 -14.13 -11.72 -3.30
N LEU A 321 -14.59 -12.83 -2.74
CA LEU A 321 -15.98 -13.05 -2.38
C LEU A 321 -16.15 -12.85 -0.88
N TRP A 322 -17.13 -12.05 -0.52
CA TRP A 322 -17.44 -11.72 0.87
C TRP A 322 -18.88 -12.08 1.19
N ASP A 323 -19.09 -12.76 2.31
CA ASP A 323 -20.36 -12.68 3.02
C ASP A 323 -20.52 -11.25 3.57
N PRO A 324 -21.66 -10.57 3.35
CA PRO A 324 -21.88 -9.21 3.83
C PRO A 324 -21.63 -9.01 5.32
N ARG A 325 -21.82 -10.05 6.15
CA ARG A 325 -21.56 -10.01 7.60
C ARG A 325 -20.07 -9.88 7.93
N PHE A 326 -19.19 -10.34 7.05
CA PHE A 326 -17.73 -10.32 7.23
C PHE A 326 -17.02 -9.40 6.24
N PHE A 327 -17.79 -8.61 5.47
CA PHE A 327 -17.24 -7.71 4.46
C PHE A 327 -16.20 -6.76 5.06
N GLY A 328 -15.02 -6.75 4.43
CA GLY A 328 -13.91 -5.90 4.84
C GLY A 328 -13.09 -6.43 6.01
N PHE A 329 -13.42 -7.60 6.59
CA PHE A 329 -12.65 -8.20 7.68
C PHE A 329 -12.03 -9.55 7.31
N ARG A 330 -12.85 -10.56 6.95
CA ARG A 330 -12.37 -11.88 6.49
C ARG A 330 -13.19 -12.34 5.28
N PRO A 331 -12.56 -12.60 4.12
CA PRO A 331 -13.27 -13.05 2.93
C PRO A 331 -13.70 -14.50 3.04
N GLU A 332 -14.67 -14.91 2.23
CA GLU A 332 -15.07 -16.31 2.13
C GLU A 332 -14.13 -17.08 1.20
N VAL A 333 -13.77 -16.47 0.06
CA VAL A 333 -12.88 -17.05 -0.95
C VAL A 333 -12.10 -15.97 -1.67
N VAL A 334 -10.84 -16.25 -1.99
CA VAL A 334 -9.93 -15.44 -2.82
C VAL A 334 -9.60 -16.19 -4.10
N LEU A 335 -9.74 -15.48 -5.23
CA LEU A 335 -9.47 -15.98 -6.56
C LEU A 335 -8.27 -15.25 -7.17
N LYS A 336 -7.45 -16.00 -7.92
CA LYS A 336 -6.36 -15.48 -8.73
C LYS A 336 -6.48 -16.00 -10.15
N ALA A 337 -6.59 -15.09 -11.12
CA ALA A 337 -6.81 -15.43 -12.52
C ALA A 337 -7.92 -16.49 -12.72
N GLY A 338 -9.00 -16.39 -11.94
CA GLY A 338 -10.14 -17.32 -11.97
C GLY A 338 -9.98 -18.62 -11.18
N ALA A 339 -8.80 -18.95 -10.66
CA ALA A 339 -8.59 -20.09 -9.78
C ALA A 339 -8.83 -19.71 -8.31
N LEU A 340 -9.47 -20.60 -7.54
CA LEU A 340 -9.61 -20.45 -6.09
C LEU A 340 -8.25 -20.74 -5.45
N VAL A 341 -7.70 -19.81 -4.67
CA VAL A 341 -6.36 -19.95 -4.05
C VAL A 341 -6.42 -19.98 -2.53
N TRP A 342 -7.44 -19.35 -1.93
CA TRP A 342 -7.62 -19.31 -0.48
C TRP A 342 -9.10 -19.30 -0.15
N GLY A 343 -9.53 -19.92 0.95
CA GLY A 343 -10.94 -19.89 1.35
C GLY A 343 -11.21 -20.41 2.75
N SER A 344 -12.40 -20.10 3.26
CA SER A 344 -12.88 -20.59 4.57
C SER A 344 -13.25 -22.07 4.48
N LEU A 345 -12.46 -22.90 5.15
CA LEU A 345 -12.64 -24.36 5.15
C LEU A 345 -12.55 -24.91 6.58
N GLY A 346 -13.49 -25.80 6.89
CA GLY A 346 -13.63 -26.52 8.14
C GLY A 346 -12.58 -27.60 8.39
N ASP A 347 -12.91 -28.56 9.25
CA ASP A 347 -12.11 -29.76 9.50
C ASP A 347 -11.95 -30.60 8.22
N PRO A 348 -10.72 -30.82 7.71
CA PRO A 348 -10.48 -31.66 6.54
C PRO A 348 -10.94 -33.13 6.68
N ASN A 349 -11.13 -33.63 7.91
CA ASN A 349 -11.62 -34.98 8.16
C ASN A 349 -13.16 -35.05 8.32
N ALA A 350 -13.86 -33.93 8.27
CA ALA A 350 -15.31 -33.90 8.38
C ALA A 350 -16.01 -34.42 7.12
N SER A 351 -17.29 -34.80 7.26
CA SER A 351 -18.11 -35.30 6.14
C SER A 351 -18.53 -34.23 5.13
N ILE A 352 -18.41 -32.95 5.48
CA ILE A 352 -18.74 -31.75 4.69
C ILE A 352 -17.75 -30.62 5.04
N PRO A 353 -17.61 -29.54 4.25
CA PRO A 353 -16.53 -28.55 4.44
C PRO A 353 -16.78 -27.47 5.51
N THR A 354 -17.95 -27.44 6.14
CA THR A 354 -18.37 -26.39 7.09
C THR A 354 -18.21 -26.68 8.61
N PRO A 355 -18.03 -27.93 9.08
CA PRO A 355 -17.77 -28.22 10.49
C PRO A 355 -16.48 -27.59 11.00
N GLN A 356 -16.47 -27.19 12.26
CA GLN A 356 -15.36 -26.48 12.89
C GLN A 356 -14.11 -27.37 13.03
N PRO A 357 -12.88 -26.79 13.07
CA PRO A 357 -12.59 -25.35 13.00
C PRO A 357 -12.53 -24.82 11.55
N GLN A 358 -13.35 -23.81 11.26
CA GLN A 358 -13.27 -23.05 10.01
C GLN A 358 -12.12 -22.05 10.08
N LEU A 359 -11.18 -22.18 9.15
CA LEU A 359 -10.01 -21.31 9.01
C LEU A 359 -9.86 -20.89 7.56
N MET A 360 -9.17 -19.78 7.33
CA MET A 360 -8.68 -19.44 5.99
C MET A 360 -7.54 -20.39 5.62
N ARG A 361 -7.77 -21.24 4.61
CA ARG A 361 -6.84 -22.29 4.17
C ARG A 361 -6.43 -22.12 2.71
N PRO A 362 -5.24 -22.61 2.32
CA PRO A 362 -4.91 -22.77 0.90
C PRO A 362 -5.94 -23.67 0.22
N ALA A 363 -6.28 -23.31 -1.01
CA ALA A 363 -7.03 -24.18 -1.91
C ALA A 363 -6.06 -25.17 -2.61
N LEU A 364 -6.52 -25.82 -3.68
CA LEU A 364 -5.67 -26.73 -4.48
C LEU A 364 -4.64 -25.97 -5.33
N VAL A 365 -4.93 -24.73 -5.69
CA VAL A 365 -3.94 -23.82 -6.24
C VAL A 365 -3.28 -23.10 -5.07
N ASP A 366 -1.99 -23.34 -4.89
CA ASP A 366 -1.21 -22.87 -3.75
C ASP A 366 0.20 -22.47 -4.20
N THR A 367 1.16 -22.47 -3.27
CA THR A 367 2.55 -22.09 -3.56
C THR A 367 3.34 -23.11 -4.38
N ALA A 368 2.81 -24.32 -4.63
CA ALA A 368 3.45 -25.34 -5.44
C ALA A 368 3.12 -25.21 -6.94
N ASN A 369 2.02 -24.53 -7.27
CA ASN A 369 1.49 -24.42 -8.64
C ASN A 369 0.88 -23.03 -8.94
N GLY A 370 1.13 -22.03 -8.10
CA GLY A 370 0.49 -20.71 -8.16
C GLY A 370 1.05 -19.76 -9.21
N ALA A 371 2.20 -20.08 -9.81
CA ALA A 371 2.88 -19.22 -10.78
C ALA A 371 2.01 -18.86 -11.99
N ASP A 372 1.24 -19.82 -12.51
CA ASP A 372 0.37 -19.64 -13.69
C ASP A 372 -0.82 -18.69 -13.42
N HIS A 373 -1.11 -18.42 -12.15
CA HIS A 373 -2.24 -17.61 -11.71
C HIS A 373 -1.83 -16.22 -11.22
N ALA A 374 -0.57 -15.84 -11.41
CA ALA A 374 0.00 -14.59 -10.96
C ALA A 374 0.86 -13.93 -12.03
N VAL A 375 1.15 -12.64 -11.85
CA VAL A 375 2.09 -11.88 -12.68
C VAL A 375 3.09 -11.13 -11.82
N THR A 376 4.30 -10.95 -12.33
CA THR A 376 5.26 -10.01 -11.73
C THR A 376 5.38 -8.79 -12.64
N PHE A 377 5.18 -7.61 -12.06
CA PHE A 377 5.27 -6.35 -12.76
C PHE A 377 6.70 -5.81 -12.70
N VAL A 378 7.26 -5.46 -13.86
CA VAL A 378 8.66 -5.03 -14.02
C VAL A 378 8.80 -3.91 -15.03
N ALA A 379 9.94 -3.22 -15.03
CA ALA A 379 10.33 -2.34 -16.13
C ALA A 379 10.17 -3.03 -17.50
N PRO A 380 9.60 -2.37 -18.52
CA PRO A 380 9.52 -2.95 -19.87
C PRO A 380 10.87 -3.43 -20.41
N SER A 381 11.95 -2.69 -20.10
CA SER A 381 13.32 -3.04 -20.50
C SER A 381 13.83 -4.36 -19.92
N ALA A 382 13.31 -4.81 -18.77
CA ALA A 382 13.66 -6.11 -18.20
C ALA A 382 13.08 -7.28 -19.02
N ILE A 383 11.90 -7.07 -19.63
CA ILE A 383 11.28 -8.06 -20.52
C ILE A 383 12.06 -8.13 -21.82
N ASP A 384 12.38 -6.97 -22.40
CA ASP A 384 13.18 -6.89 -23.63
C ASP A 384 14.58 -7.53 -23.46
N ALA A 385 15.16 -7.43 -22.26
CA ALA A 385 16.42 -8.07 -21.89
C ALA A 385 16.31 -9.59 -21.65
N GLY A 386 15.11 -10.18 -21.71
CA GLY A 386 14.91 -11.62 -21.54
C GLY A 386 14.99 -12.11 -20.09
N LEU A 387 14.71 -11.26 -19.09
CA LEU A 387 14.86 -11.57 -17.67
C LEU A 387 14.17 -12.87 -17.25
N ALA A 388 12.97 -13.15 -17.76
CA ALA A 388 12.23 -14.37 -17.42
C ALA A 388 13.02 -15.65 -17.78
N ALA A 389 13.62 -15.67 -18.98
CA ALA A 389 14.42 -16.79 -19.46
C ALA A 389 15.76 -16.89 -18.71
N GLU A 390 16.42 -15.76 -18.42
CA GLU A 390 17.64 -15.71 -17.61
C GLU A 390 17.41 -16.32 -16.21
N LEU A 391 16.27 -15.97 -15.60
CA LEU A 391 15.95 -16.38 -14.25
C LEU A 391 15.29 -17.76 -14.14
N GLY A 392 14.75 -18.28 -15.25
CA GLY A 392 13.97 -19.51 -15.27
C GLY A 392 12.63 -19.36 -14.55
N LEU A 393 12.01 -18.18 -14.65
CA LEU A 393 10.72 -17.90 -14.00
C LEU A 393 9.58 -18.64 -14.70
N GLN A 394 8.70 -19.22 -13.90
CA GLN A 394 7.43 -19.78 -14.37
C GLN A 394 6.38 -18.68 -14.51
N ARG A 395 6.37 -17.71 -13.58
CA ARG A 395 5.39 -16.63 -13.57
C ARG A 395 5.61 -15.68 -14.74
N ARG A 396 4.52 -15.28 -15.38
CA ARG A 396 4.54 -14.26 -16.44
C ARG A 396 5.04 -12.92 -15.90
N LEU A 397 6.01 -12.33 -16.60
CA LEU A 397 6.39 -10.92 -16.41
C LEU A 397 5.47 -10.01 -17.23
N VAL A 398 5.06 -8.89 -16.63
CA VAL A 398 4.25 -7.86 -17.27
C VAL A 398 5.00 -6.53 -17.21
N GLY A 399 5.10 -5.86 -18.35
CA GLY A 399 5.72 -4.55 -18.46
C GLY A 399 4.77 -3.48 -17.93
N LEU A 400 5.31 -2.56 -17.13
CA LEU A 400 4.54 -1.46 -16.58
C LEU A 400 4.10 -0.47 -17.66
N LYS A 401 2.90 0.09 -17.48
CA LYS A 401 2.49 1.30 -18.19
C LYS A 401 3.26 2.52 -17.66
N PRO A 402 3.71 3.44 -18.53
CA PRO A 402 4.42 4.64 -18.08
C PRO A 402 3.60 5.44 -17.05
N THR A 403 4.21 5.78 -15.92
CA THR A 403 3.55 6.48 -14.80
C THR A 403 3.79 7.98 -14.77
N ARG A 404 4.46 8.52 -15.78
CA ARG A 404 5.05 9.87 -15.77
C ARG A 404 4.01 10.99 -15.75
N ASP A 405 2.92 10.75 -16.47
CA ASP A 405 1.77 11.66 -16.56
C ASP A 405 0.68 11.33 -15.52
N VAL A 406 0.96 10.41 -14.58
CA VAL A 406 0.03 10.03 -13.52
C VAL A 406 0.23 10.96 -12.34
N GLY A 407 -0.77 11.78 -12.03
CA GLY A 407 -0.83 12.60 -10.83
C GLY A 407 -2.16 12.41 -10.11
N LYS A 408 -2.52 13.41 -9.30
CA LYS A 408 -3.72 13.39 -8.48
C LYS A 408 -5.01 13.29 -9.29
N ALA A 409 -5.06 13.94 -10.45
CA ALA A 409 -6.24 13.93 -11.33
C ALA A 409 -6.60 12.54 -11.87
N GLN A 410 -5.67 11.59 -11.86
CA GLN A 410 -5.91 10.20 -12.31
C GLN A 410 -6.42 9.30 -11.18
N MET A 411 -6.46 9.78 -9.93
CA MET A 411 -6.89 8.99 -8.78
C MET A 411 -8.42 8.91 -8.74
N VAL A 412 -8.95 7.74 -9.05
CA VAL A 412 -10.40 7.50 -9.18
C VAL A 412 -11.11 7.83 -7.87
N HIS A 413 -12.05 8.78 -7.94
CA HIS A 413 -12.84 9.30 -6.81
C HIS A 413 -12.04 9.98 -5.68
N ASN A 414 -10.73 10.19 -5.91
CA ASN A 414 -9.77 10.69 -4.92
C ASN A 414 -8.80 11.71 -5.56
N ASP A 415 -9.34 12.64 -6.33
CA ASP A 415 -8.63 13.63 -7.12
C ASP A 415 -8.60 15.03 -6.49
N ALA A 416 -9.04 15.16 -5.23
CA ALA A 416 -9.13 16.47 -4.57
C ALA A 416 -7.74 17.05 -4.25
N VAL A 417 -7.56 18.35 -4.50
CA VAL A 417 -6.31 19.07 -4.23
C VAL A 417 -6.62 20.27 -3.32
N PRO A 418 -6.95 20.03 -2.04
CA PRO A 418 -7.28 21.12 -1.11
C PRO A 418 -6.03 21.95 -0.77
N ASP A 419 -6.24 23.15 -0.26
CA ASP A 419 -5.18 23.89 0.43
C ASP A 419 -4.97 23.27 1.82
N ILE A 420 -3.73 22.92 2.16
CA ILE A 420 -3.38 22.31 3.45
C ILE A 420 -2.25 23.15 4.02
N THR A 421 -2.49 23.71 5.19
CA THR A 421 -1.48 24.49 5.91
C THR A 421 -1.25 23.89 7.28
N VAL A 422 0.02 23.77 7.66
CA VAL A 422 0.46 23.23 8.95
C VAL A 422 1.24 24.33 9.65
N ASP A 423 0.77 24.75 10.83
CA ASP A 423 1.46 25.74 11.63
C ASP A 423 2.70 25.10 12.29
N PRO A 424 3.92 25.65 12.09
CA PRO A 424 5.15 24.99 12.53
C PRO A 424 5.39 25.04 14.04
N GLU A 425 4.65 25.87 14.79
CA GLU A 425 4.82 26.00 16.24
C GLU A 425 3.73 25.25 17.01
N SER A 426 2.48 25.38 16.57
CA SER A 426 1.30 24.78 17.21
C SER A 426 0.90 23.43 16.63
N PHE A 427 1.42 23.06 15.46
CA PHE A 427 1.01 21.90 14.67
C PHE A 427 -0.48 21.87 14.34
N SER A 428 -1.14 23.03 14.38
CA SER A 428 -2.52 23.19 13.93
C SER A 428 -2.58 23.03 12.42
N ILE A 429 -3.63 22.34 11.95
CA ILE A 429 -3.79 22.02 10.53
C ILE A 429 -5.08 22.63 10.04
N HIS A 430 -4.99 23.38 8.96
CA HIS A 430 -6.15 23.92 8.27
C HIS A 430 -6.27 23.28 6.90
N VAL A 431 -7.47 22.82 6.56
CA VAL A 431 -7.83 22.32 5.24
C VAL A 431 -8.83 23.28 4.62
N ASP A 432 -8.48 23.90 3.50
CA ASP A 432 -9.24 24.98 2.86
C ASP A 432 -9.59 26.13 3.84
N GLY A 433 -8.67 26.43 4.76
CA GLY A 433 -8.82 27.47 5.79
C GLY A 433 -9.55 27.04 7.06
N GLU A 434 -10.12 25.83 7.12
CA GLU A 434 -10.86 25.33 8.27
C GLU A 434 -9.96 24.48 9.20
N LEU A 435 -9.95 24.81 10.49
CA LEU A 435 -9.16 24.09 11.50
C LEU A 435 -9.66 22.66 11.69
N VAL A 436 -8.75 21.69 11.62
CA VAL A 436 -9.04 20.30 11.95
C VAL A 436 -8.80 20.03 13.43
N GLU A 437 -9.88 19.77 14.17
CA GLU A 437 -9.80 19.38 15.58
C GLU A 437 -9.72 17.85 15.75
N PRO A 438 -8.75 17.32 16.53
CA PRO A 438 -8.68 15.91 16.86
C PRO A 438 -9.92 15.40 17.62
N LYS A 439 -10.57 14.37 17.10
CA LYS A 439 -11.75 13.71 17.70
C LYS A 439 -11.61 12.18 17.65
N PRO A 440 -10.66 11.59 18.39
CA PRO A 440 -10.36 10.15 18.30
C PRO A 440 -11.60 9.28 18.54
N ALA A 441 -11.77 8.23 17.72
CA ALA A 441 -12.85 7.27 17.91
C ALA A 441 -12.60 6.39 19.15
N GLU A 442 -13.64 6.22 19.98
CA GLU A 442 -13.59 5.37 21.18
C GLU A 442 -13.80 3.88 20.88
N SER A 443 -14.46 3.56 19.77
CA SER A 443 -14.70 2.19 19.32
C SER A 443 -14.77 2.12 17.80
N LEU A 444 -14.52 0.93 17.24
CA LEU A 444 -14.54 0.69 15.80
C LEU A 444 -15.30 -0.60 15.45
N PRO A 445 -15.99 -0.66 14.30
CA PRO A 445 -16.49 -1.91 13.74
C PRO A 445 -15.30 -2.75 13.23
N LEU A 446 -15.57 -4.01 12.86
CA LEU A 446 -14.56 -4.92 12.30
C LEU A 446 -13.37 -5.15 13.25
N THR A 447 -13.66 -5.25 14.56
CA THR A 447 -12.67 -5.47 15.63
C THR A 447 -13.08 -6.66 16.52
N GLN A 448 -13.41 -6.42 17.80
CA GLN A 448 -13.65 -7.39 18.86
C GLN A 448 -14.75 -8.41 18.56
N LEU A 449 -15.72 -8.05 17.72
CA LEU A 449 -16.80 -8.97 17.32
C LEU A 449 -16.28 -10.14 16.47
N TYR A 450 -15.19 -9.92 15.72
CA TYR A 450 -14.72 -10.85 14.70
C TYR A 450 -13.32 -11.43 15.00
N SER A 451 -12.55 -10.79 15.88
CA SER A 451 -11.24 -11.28 16.30
C SER A 451 -11.31 -12.13 17.56
N LEU A 452 -10.60 -13.27 17.55
CA LEU A 452 -10.36 -14.04 18.77
C LEU A 452 -9.33 -13.37 19.70
N PHE A 453 -8.42 -12.56 19.12
CA PHE A 453 -7.34 -11.85 19.81
C PHE A 453 -7.26 -10.40 19.35
#